data_AF-A0A0H3VCT4-F1
#
_entry.id   AF-A0A0H3VCT4-F1
#
_cell.length_a   1.000
_cell.length_b   1.000
_cell.length_c   1.000
_cell.angle_alpha   90.00
_cell.angle_beta   90.00
_cell.angle_gamma   90.00
#
_symmetry.space_group_name_H-M   'P 1'
#
loop_
_entity.id
_entity.type
_entity.pdbx_description
1 polymer ?
#
loop_
_entity_poly.entity_id
_entity_poly.type
_entity_poly.pdbx_seq_one_letter_code
_entity_poly.pdbx_strand_id
1 'polypeptide(L)'
;FYTSQNSTSYLTNGPKSDNSYGYMYDTKYSWNSHITNCISSYLHSQYKFENDILSDSDNCNYIDSFICDEGRNSSSEDNSSENDLRILREDSNDPDVTQKYRHLWVQCENCYGLNYKRFLKSKMNICEQCGSHLKMSSSDRIEILIDPGTWDPMDEDMVSLDPIEFHLEEELYKDRIDSYQRKTGLTEAVQTGIGRLNGIPIAIGVMDFQFMGGSMGSVVGEKITRLIEYATNQFLPLIIVCASGGARMQEGSLSLMQMAKISSALYDYQLNKKLFYLSILTSPTTGGVTASFGMVGDI
;
A
#
# COMPACT_ATOMS: atom_id res chain seq x y z
N PHE A 1 44.72 -6.48 2.24
CA PHE A 1 45.46 -7.54 2.95
C PHE A 1 44.79 -8.87 2.63
N TYR A 2 45.47 -9.65 1.79
CA TYR A 2 45.21 -10.99 1.24
C TYR A 2 44.03 -11.24 0.28
N THR A 3 44.42 -11.59 -0.96
CA THR A 3 43.75 -12.46 -1.93
C THR A 3 44.34 -13.87 -1.85
N SER A 4 43.54 -14.91 -2.13
CA SER A 4 44.05 -16.16 -2.70
C SER A 4 43.13 -16.66 -3.82
N GLN A 5 43.74 -16.92 -4.97
CA GLN A 5 43.18 -17.64 -6.13
C GLN A 5 43.72 -19.09 -6.14
N ASN A 6 43.06 -19.89 -6.98
CA ASN A 6 43.43 -21.18 -7.59
C ASN A 6 42.80 -22.43 -6.96
N SER A 7 42.32 -23.46 -7.68
CA SER A 7 41.79 -23.70 -9.04
C SER A 7 41.80 -25.23 -9.25
N THR A 8 40.81 -25.78 -9.97
CA THR A 8 40.75 -27.02 -10.82
C THR A 8 39.44 -27.80 -10.54
N SER A 9 38.42 -27.78 -11.40
CA SER A 9 38.21 -28.39 -12.73
C SER A 9 37.95 -29.90 -12.72
N TYR A 10 36.72 -30.33 -13.02
CA TYR A 10 36.42 -31.43 -13.97
C TYR A 10 35.02 -31.23 -14.59
N LEU A 11 35.01 -31.33 -15.93
CA LEU A 11 33.86 -31.29 -16.83
C LEU A 11 33.07 -32.61 -16.81
N THR A 12 31.76 -32.57 -17.10
CA THR A 12 31.15 -33.35 -18.20
C THR A 12 29.75 -32.82 -18.53
N ASN A 13 29.45 -32.85 -19.84
CA ASN A 13 28.36 -32.18 -20.54
C ASN A 13 27.00 -32.92 -20.49
N GLY A 14 25.91 -32.17 -20.58
CA GLY A 14 24.57 -32.62 -20.98
C GLY A 14 23.62 -31.40 -21.11
N PRO A 15 22.79 -31.29 -22.16
CA PRO A 15 22.46 -30.00 -22.77
C PRO A 15 21.34 -29.22 -22.07
N LYS A 16 21.45 -27.90 -22.16
CA LYS A 16 20.36 -26.93 -21.95
C LYS A 16 19.32 -27.07 -23.08
N SER A 17 18.05 -27.08 -22.71
CA SER A 17 16.98 -26.50 -23.52
C SER A 17 16.07 -25.71 -22.59
N ASP A 18 16.09 -24.40 -22.77
CA ASP A 18 15.27 -23.41 -22.10
C ASP A 18 13.78 -23.70 -22.27
N ASN A 19 13.01 -23.65 -21.18
CA ASN A 19 11.55 -23.47 -21.21
C ASN A 19 11.06 -23.05 -19.82
N SER A 20 11.35 -21.81 -19.40
CA SER A 20 10.71 -21.20 -18.22
C SER A 20 9.75 -20.04 -18.55
N TYR A 21 9.56 -19.71 -19.83
CA TYR A 21 8.70 -18.60 -20.26
C TYR A 21 7.21 -18.95 -20.46
N GLY A 22 6.81 -20.22 -20.32
CA GLY A 22 5.43 -20.67 -20.54
C GLY A 22 4.45 -20.39 -19.39
N TYR A 23 4.90 -20.51 -18.14
CA TYR A 23 4.01 -20.41 -16.96
C TYR A 23 3.52 -18.99 -16.64
N MET A 24 4.20 -17.97 -17.15
CA MET A 24 3.91 -16.57 -16.86
C MET A 24 2.82 -15.98 -17.77
N TYR A 25 2.60 -16.57 -18.96
CA TYR A 25 1.54 -16.16 -19.89
C TYR A 25 0.20 -16.81 -19.55
N ASP A 26 0.20 -18.11 -19.22
CA ASP A 26 -1.03 -18.86 -18.90
C ASP A 26 -1.72 -18.35 -17.63
N THR A 27 -0.93 -17.91 -16.66
CA THR A 27 -1.47 -17.20 -15.50
C THR A 27 -2.19 -15.95 -15.99
N LYS A 28 -1.50 -14.99 -16.62
CA LYS A 28 -2.06 -13.66 -16.98
C LYS A 28 -3.38 -13.73 -17.77
N TYR A 29 -3.52 -14.70 -18.69
CA TYR A 29 -4.77 -14.93 -19.41
C TYR A 29 -5.88 -15.49 -18.50
N SER A 30 -5.58 -16.48 -17.66
CA SER A 30 -6.51 -17.01 -16.65
C SER A 30 -7.00 -15.93 -15.68
N TRP A 31 -6.10 -15.04 -15.25
CA TRP A 31 -6.41 -13.89 -14.38
C TRP A 31 -7.40 -12.92 -15.02
N ASN A 32 -7.17 -12.54 -16.28
CA ASN A 32 -8.07 -11.63 -16.99
C ASN A 32 -9.45 -12.26 -17.18
N SER A 33 -9.52 -13.56 -17.49
CA SER A 33 -10.80 -14.28 -17.62
C SER A 33 -11.56 -14.36 -16.30
N HIS A 34 -10.88 -14.61 -15.17
CA HIS A 34 -11.53 -14.67 -13.86
C HIS A 34 -12.05 -13.30 -13.39
N ILE A 35 -11.28 -12.23 -13.63
CA ILE A 35 -11.73 -10.86 -13.34
C ILE A 35 -12.94 -10.50 -14.20
N THR A 36 -12.89 -10.82 -15.49
CA THR A 36 -14.00 -10.62 -16.44
C THR A 36 -15.25 -11.32 -15.94
N ASN A 37 -15.16 -12.58 -15.53
CA ASN A 37 -16.29 -13.34 -14.99
C ASN A 37 -16.87 -12.75 -13.70
N CYS A 38 -16.02 -12.25 -12.79
CA CYS A 38 -16.51 -11.61 -11.56
C CYS A 38 -17.16 -10.25 -11.82
N ILE A 39 -16.61 -9.45 -12.75
CA ILE A 39 -17.24 -8.20 -13.20
C ILE A 39 -18.58 -8.50 -13.85
N SER A 40 -18.65 -9.47 -14.78
CA SER A 40 -19.90 -9.88 -15.42
C SER A 40 -20.92 -10.41 -14.42
N SER A 41 -20.49 -11.19 -13.42
CA SER A 41 -21.37 -11.67 -12.34
C SER A 41 -21.90 -10.53 -11.47
N TYR A 42 -21.06 -9.55 -11.16
CA TYR A 42 -21.45 -8.37 -10.39
C TYR A 42 -22.43 -7.49 -11.17
N LEU A 43 -22.13 -7.17 -12.43
CA LEU A 43 -23.03 -6.43 -13.31
C LEU A 43 -24.36 -7.17 -13.44
N HIS A 44 -24.34 -8.49 -13.64
CA HIS A 44 -25.56 -9.29 -13.70
C HIS A 44 -26.35 -9.30 -12.38
N SER A 45 -25.67 -9.26 -11.22
CA SER A 45 -26.33 -9.12 -9.92
C SER A 45 -26.96 -7.74 -9.71
N GLN A 46 -26.32 -6.66 -10.20
CA GLN A 46 -26.88 -5.30 -10.21
C GLN A 46 -28.12 -5.22 -11.11
N TYR A 47 -28.09 -5.81 -12.31
CA TYR A 47 -29.26 -5.93 -13.19
C TYR A 47 -30.43 -6.68 -12.57
N LYS A 48 -30.13 -7.69 -11.75
CA LYS A 48 -31.16 -8.45 -11.04
C LYS A 48 -31.78 -7.62 -9.91
N PHE A 49 -30.96 -6.85 -9.19
CA PHE A 49 -31.43 -5.88 -8.20
C PHE A 49 -32.25 -4.75 -8.82
N GLU A 50 -31.86 -4.19 -9.97
CA GLU A 50 -32.64 -3.15 -10.67
C GLU A 50 -33.99 -3.67 -11.21
N ASN A 51 -34.06 -4.93 -11.63
CA ASN A 51 -35.34 -5.55 -12.00
C ASN A 51 -36.23 -5.85 -10.79
N ASP A 52 -35.67 -6.09 -9.61
CA ASP A 52 -36.43 -6.27 -8.36
C ASP A 52 -36.89 -4.91 -7.76
N ILE A 53 -36.15 -3.81 -8.00
CA ILE A 53 -36.50 -2.44 -7.58
C ILE A 53 -37.65 -1.85 -8.42
N LEU A 54 -37.97 -2.40 -9.60
CA LEU A 54 -39.19 -2.03 -10.34
C LEU A 54 -40.50 -2.47 -9.65
N SER A 55 -40.43 -3.09 -8.47
CA SER A 55 -41.61 -3.39 -7.64
C SER A 55 -41.68 -2.69 -6.28
N ASP A 56 -40.63 -2.00 -5.81
CA ASP A 56 -40.72 -1.21 -4.58
C ASP A 56 -39.78 0.00 -4.62
N SER A 57 -40.40 1.18 -4.57
CA SER A 57 -39.77 2.49 -4.63
C SER A 57 -38.93 2.81 -3.40
N ASP A 58 -37.87 3.60 -3.64
CA ASP A 58 -37.11 4.42 -2.68
C ASP A 58 -35.94 3.76 -1.93
N ASN A 59 -34.85 3.44 -2.65
CA ASN A 59 -33.49 3.79 -2.24
C ASN A 59 -32.44 3.24 -3.21
N CYS A 60 -31.83 4.08 -4.07
CA CYS A 60 -30.51 3.79 -4.68
C CYS A 60 -29.81 5.01 -5.33
N ASN A 61 -29.86 6.21 -4.75
CA ASN A 61 -29.17 7.39 -5.31
C ASN A 61 -27.80 7.67 -4.68
N TYR A 62 -26.85 6.75 -4.81
CA TYR A 62 -25.42 7.03 -4.52
C TYR A 62 -24.46 6.64 -5.65
N ILE A 63 -24.95 5.88 -6.65
CA ILE A 63 -24.19 5.55 -7.86
C ILE A 63 -24.15 6.76 -8.80
N ASP A 64 -25.25 7.51 -8.91
CA ASP A 64 -25.35 8.71 -9.75
C ASP A 64 -24.37 9.82 -9.35
N SER A 65 -24.12 10.01 -8.04
CA SER A 65 -23.27 11.11 -7.58
C SER A 65 -21.80 10.93 -7.94
N PHE A 66 -21.31 9.71 -8.11
CA PHE A 66 -19.93 9.45 -8.52
C PHE A 66 -19.74 9.44 -10.04
N ILE A 67 -20.79 9.14 -10.81
CA ILE A 67 -20.75 9.19 -12.28
C ILE A 67 -20.78 10.65 -12.77
N CYS A 68 -21.46 11.55 -12.05
CA CYS A 68 -21.59 12.96 -12.46
C CYS A 68 -20.37 13.85 -12.10
N ASP A 69 -19.46 13.42 -11.23
CA ASP A 69 -18.33 14.27 -10.78
C ASP A 69 -17.15 14.32 -11.78
N GLU A 70 -17.07 13.38 -12.73
CA GLU A 70 -16.08 13.43 -13.83
C GLU A 70 -16.55 14.26 -15.05
N GLY A 71 -17.75 14.84 -15.01
CA GLY A 71 -18.40 15.49 -16.16
C GLY A 71 -18.28 17.02 -16.25
N ARG A 72 -17.52 17.70 -15.39
CA ARG A 72 -17.40 19.18 -15.44
C ARG A 72 -16.08 19.65 -16.03
N ASN A 73 -15.95 19.52 -17.36
CA ASN A 73 -15.22 20.48 -18.19
C ASN A 73 -15.48 20.19 -19.69
N SER A 74 -16.63 20.64 -20.19
CA SER A 74 -16.76 21.33 -21.48
C SER A 74 -18.25 21.52 -21.81
N SER A 75 -18.56 22.73 -22.21
CA SER A 75 -19.86 23.21 -22.64
C SER A 75 -20.29 22.59 -23.97
N SER A 76 -21.44 21.94 -24.00
CA SER A 76 -22.41 22.01 -25.11
C SER A 76 -23.66 21.21 -24.75
N GLU A 77 -24.80 21.88 -24.86
CA GLU A 77 -26.14 21.28 -24.85
C GLU A 77 -26.22 20.18 -25.92
N ASP A 78 -26.73 19.00 -25.58
CA ASP A 78 -27.64 18.25 -26.45
C ASP A 78 -28.29 17.07 -25.72
N ASN A 79 -29.58 16.89 -26.01
CA ASN A 79 -30.49 15.92 -25.41
C ASN A 79 -30.11 14.47 -25.76
N SER A 80 -29.70 13.67 -24.78
CA SER A 80 -29.66 12.20 -24.92
C SER A 80 -29.75 11.45 -23.59
N SER A 81 -30.75 11.76 -22.75
CA SER A 81 -30.97 11.08 -21.47
C SER A 81 -31.61 9.68 -21.56
N GLU A 82 -31.70 9.07 -22.75
CA GLU A 82 -32.24 7.70 -22.93
C GLU A 82 -31.27 6.72 -23.61
N ASN A 83 -30.07 7.14 -24.01
CA ASN A 83 -29.16 6.29 -24.77
C ASN A 83 -28.07 5.59 -23.94
N ASP A 84 -27.72 6.08 -22.75
CA ASP A 84 -26.68 5.45 -21.93
C ASP A 84 -27.12 4.10 -21.33
N LEU A 85 -28.44 3.87 -21.18
CA LEU A 85 -28.98 2.58 -20.75
C LEU A 85 -29.12 1.55 -21.89
N ARG A 86 -28.98 1.98 -23.16
CA ARG A 86 -29.14 1.08 -24.33
C ARG A 86 -27.85 0.39 -24.75
N ILE A 87 -26.69 0.90 -24.32
CA ILE A 87 -25.38 0.33 -24.68
C ILE A 87 -25.14 -1.03 -23.99
N LEU A 88 -25.94 -1.42 -23.01
CA LEU A 88 -25.69 -2.61 -22.20
C LEU A 88 -26.55 -3.83 -22.57
N ARG A 89 -27.28 -3.77 -23.69
CA ARG A 89 -28.15 -4.87 -24.15
C ARG A 89 -27.50 -5.88 -25.09
N GLU A 90 -26.27 -5.65 -25.55
CA GLU A 90 -25.57 -6.60 -26.44
C GLU A 90 -24.11 -6.77 -25.99
N ASP A 91 -23.67 -8.02 -25.97
CA ASP A 91 -22.30 -8.51 -25.74
C ASP A 91 -21.72 -8.47 -24.32
N SER A 92 -22.00 -9.54 -23.56
CA SER A 92 -21.37 -9.88 -22.27
C SER A 92 -19.87 -10.27 -22.36
N ASN A 93 -19.16 -9.86 -23.42
CA ASN A 93 -17.75 -10.18 -23.67
C ASN A 93 -16.96 -9.01 -24.28
N ASP A 94 -17.41 -7.76 -24.10
CA ASP A 94 -16.58 -6.62 -24.49
C ASP A 94 -15.37 -6.47 -23.53
N PRO A 95 -14.13 -6.68 -24.01
CA PRO A 95 -12.93 -6.51 -23.19
C PRO A 95 -12.76 -5.08 -22.67
N ASP A 96 -13.34 -4.08 -23.33
CA ASP A 96 -13.21 -2.67 -22.94
C ASP A 96 -14.01 -2.36 -21.67
N VAL A 97 -15.23 -2.91 -21.56
CA VAL A 97 -16.09 -2.79 -20.37
C VAL A 97 -15.44 -3.47 -19.15
N THR A 98 -14.80 -4.61 -19.34
CA THR A 98 -14.13 -5.33 -18.24
C THR A 98 -12.80 -4.71 -17.82
N GLN A 99 -12.11 -4.02 -18.73
CA GLN A 99 -10.96 -3.18 -18.39
C GLN A 99 -11.39 -1.97 -17.56
N LYS A 100 -12.54 -1.36 -17.87
CA LYS A 100 -13.08 -0.19 -17.14
C LYS A 100 -13.28 -0.46 -15.65
N TYR A 101 -13.80 -1.62 -15.25
CA TYR A 101 -14.17 -1.89 -13.84
C TYR A 101 -13.15 -2.69 -13.03
N ARG A 102 -12.00 -3.05 -13.61
CA ARG A 102 -10.97 -3.85 -12.92
C ARG A 102 -10.47 -3.22 -11.62
N HIS A 103 -10.43 -1.89 -11.55
CA HIS A 103 -9.94 -1.14 -10.39
C HIS A 103 -10.84 -1.27 -9.13
N LEU A 104 -12.06 -1.81 -9.27
CA LEU A 104 -12.99 -2.06 -8.18
C LEU A 104 -12.69 -3.34 -7.39
N TRP A 105 -11.80 -4.20 -7.89
CA TRP A 105 -11.51 -5.50 -7.31
C TRP A 105 -10.06 -5.61 -6.88
N VAL A 106 -9.83 -6.24 -5.74
CA VAL A 106 -8.49 -6.58 -5.23
C VAL A 106 -8.39 -8.08 -5.12
N GLN A 107 -7.33 -8.63 -5.71
CA GLN A 107 -7.10 -10.06 -5.65
C GLN A 107 -6.27 -10.44 -4.44
N CYS A 108 -6.66 -11.53 -3.80
CA CYS A 108 -5.92 -12.12 -2.71
C CYS A 108 -4.66 -12.84 -3.23
N GLU A 109 -3.50 -12.52 -2.66
CA GLU A 109 -2.23 -13.18 -3.00
C GLU A 109 -2.17 -14.64 -2.51
N ASN A 110 -3.01 -15.03 -1.54
CA ASN A 110 -3.02 -16.37 -0.94
C ASN A 110 -3.99 -17.36 -1.61
N CYS A 111 -5.25 -16.96 -1.84
CA CYS A 111 -6.28 -17.83 -2.42
C CYS A 111 -6.72 -17.43 -3.83
N TYR A 112 -6.17 -16.34 -4.38
CA TYR A 112 -6.55 -15.78 -5.67
C TYR A 112 -8.00 -15.30 -5.79
N GLY A 113 -8.74 -15.29 -4.68
CA GLY A 113 -10.08 -14.73 -4.57
C GLY A 113 -10.13 -13.23 -4.86
N LEU A 114 -11.17 -12.79 -5.57
CA LEU A 114 -11.43 -11.38 -5.83
C LEU A 114 -12.30 -10.79 -4.73
N ASN A 115 -11.83 -9.70 -4.13
CA ASN A 115 -12.50 -8.98 -3.06
C ASN A 115 -12.92 -7.60 -3.57
N TYR A 116 -14.15 -7.21 -3.30
CA TYR A 116 -14.67 -5.92 -3.76
C TYR A 116 -14.13 -4.79 -2.88
N LYS A 117 -13.44 -3.82 -3.51
CA LYS A 117 -12.68 -2.77 -2.82
C LYS A 117 -13.52 -1.97 -1.83
N ARG A 118 -14.82 -1.76 -2.12
CA ARG A 118 -15.77 -1.05 -1.26
C ARG A 118 -15.92 -1.69 0.12
N PHE A 119 -15.92 -3.02 0.21
CA PHE A 119 -16.14 -3.73 1.47
C PHE A 119 -14.86 -4.00 2.26
N LEU A 120 -13.69 -3.89 1.62
CA LEU A 120 -12.40 -4.17 2.25
C LEU A 120 -12.17 -3.33 3.52
N LYS A 121 -12.45 -2.03 3.47
CA LYS A 121 -12.27 -1.13 4.61
C LYS A 121 -13.12 -1.55 5.81
N SER A 122 -14.40 -1.88 5.61
CA SER A 122 -15.29 -2.37 6.67
C SER A 122 -14.88 -3.73 7.25
N LYS A 123 -14.11 -4.52 6.48
CA LYS A 123 -13.59 -5.83 6.88
C LYS A 123 -12.10 -5.79 7.26
N MET A 124 -11.55 -4.61 7.55
CA MET A 124 -10.14 -4.40 7.94
C MET A 124 -9.13 -5.01 6.95
N ASN A 125 -9.45 -4.96 5.65
CA ASN A 125 -8.71 -5.57 4.55
C ASN A 125 -8.41 -7.06 4.75
N ILE A 126 -9.36 -7.82 5.29
CA ILE A 126 -9.29 -9.28 5.40
C ILE A 126 -9.98 -9.91 4.19
N CYS A 127 -9.33 -10.87 3.55
CA CYS A 127 -9.91 -11.60 2.43
C CYS A 127 -11.14 -12.41 2.89
N GLU A 128 -12.26 -12.24 2.20
CA GLU A 128 -13.53 -12.89 2.57
C GLU A 128 -13.51 -14.41 2.37
N GLN A 129 -12.65 -14.90 1.47
CA GLN A 129 -12.62 -16.32 1.11
C GLN A 129 -11.69 -17.14 2.02
N CYS A 130 -10.52 -16.59 2.37
CA CYS A 130 -9.50 -17.35 3.12
C CYS A 130 -9.03 -16.69 4.42
N GLY A 131 -9.56 -15.52 4.79
CA GLY A 131 -9.20 -14.83 6.03
C GLY A 131 -7.78 -14.24 6.06
N SER A 132 -7.05 -14.23 4.95
CA SER A 132 -5.70 -13.64 4.89
C SER A 132 -5.77 -12.12 4.92
N HIS A 133 -4.85 -11.48 5.62
CA HIS A 133 -4.69 -10.03 5.59
C HIS A 133 -4.17 -9.56 4.23
N LEU A 134 -4.88 -8.60 3.63
CA LEU A 134 -4.50 -7.92 2.40
C LEU A 134 -3.74 -6.63 2.75
N LYS A 135 -3.06 -6.07 1.75
CA LYS A 135 -2.35 -4.78 1.89
C LYS A 135 -3.34 -3.68 2.26
N MET A 136 -2.91 -2.78 3.15
CA MET A 136 -3.69 -1.65 3.65
C MET A 136 -2.82 -0.41 3.62
N SER A 137 -3.41 0.71 3.21
CA SER A 137 -2.71 2.01 3.23
C SER A 137 -2.47 2.45 4.65
N SER A 138 -1.46 3.29 4.84
CA SER A 138 -1.16 3.93 6.12
C SER A 138 -2.34 4.78 6.62
N SER A 139 -3.03 5.51 5.74
CA SER A 139 -4.19 6.32 6.10
C SER A 139 -5.37 5.47 6.59
N ASP A 140 -5.69 4.36 5.91
CA ASP A 140 -6.74 3.44 6.36
C ASP A 140 -6.41 2.85 7.74
N ARG A 141 -5.13 2.53 8.00
CA ARG A 141 -4.68 2.03 9.31
C ARG A 141 -4.84 3.07 10.41
N ILE A 142 -4.46 4.31 10.15
CA ILE A 142 -4.62 5.41 11.10
C ILE A 142 -6.09 5.59 11.45
N GLU A 143 -6.98 5.60 10.45
CA GLU A 143 -8.43 5.76 10.66
C GLU A 143 -9.04 4.60 11.47
N ILE A 144 -8.50 3.38 11.35
CA ILE A 144 -8.96 2.22 12.13
C ILE A 144 -8.42 2.24 13.56
N LEU A 145 -7.18 2.71 13.78
CA LEU A 145 -6.49 2.62 15.06
C LEU A 145 -6.71 3.85 15.96
N ILE A 146 -6.87 5.03 15.37
CA ILE A 146 -6.92 6.31 16.08
C ILE A 146 -8.36 6.80 16.20
N ASP A 147 -8.71 7.29 17.39
CA ASP A 147 -10.02 7.83 17.70
C ASP A 147 -10.37 8.99 16.73
N PRO A 148 -11.59 9.01 16.17
CA PRO A 148 -11.99 10.03 15.21
C PRO A 148 -11.78 11.46 15.72
N GLY A 149 -11.17 12.30 14.88
CA GLY A 149 -10.92 13.72 15.19
C GLY A 149 -9.74 13.98 16.14
N THR A 150 -8.93 12.96 16.46
CA THR A 150 -7.77 13.11 17.36
C THR A 150 -6.43 13.00 16.66
N TRP A 151 -6.41 12.66 15.38
CA TRP A 151 -5.19 12.57 14.58
C TRP A 151 -4.54 13.96 14.40
N ASP A 152 -3.30 14.07 14.83
CA ASP A 152 -2.46 15.26 14.70
C ASP A 152 -1.14 14.86 14.01
N PRO A 153 -1.04 15.03 12.68
CA PRO A 153 0.11 14.58 11.92
C PRO A 153 1.36 15.42 12.20
N MET A 154 2.54 14.79 12.08
CA MET A 154 3.85 15.41 12.29
C MET A 154 4.69 15.36 11.01
N ASP A 155 5.43 16.45 10.76
CA ASP A 155 6.44 16.55 9.68
C ASP A 155 5.87 16.21 8.29
N GLU A 156 4.61 16.56 7.99
CA GLU A 156 3.94 16.19 6.73
C GLU A 156 4.69 16.69 5.49
N ASP A 157 5.30 17.86 5.58
CA ASP A 157 6.02 18.57 4.52
C ASP A 157 7.44 18.04 4.25
N MET A 158 7.93 17.10 5.06
CA MET A 158 9.27 16.53 4.88
C MET A 158 9.31 15.59 3.67
N VAL A 159 10.20 15.88 2.73
CA VAL A 159 10.36 15.15 1.45
C VAL A 159 11.80 14.71 1.22
N SER A 160 11.97 13.59 0.53
CA SER A 160 13.28 13.02 0.21
C SER A 160 14.02 13.83 -0.86
N LEU A 161 15.33 13.96 -0.70
CA LEU A 161 16.24 14.53 -1.69
C LEU A 161 17.05 13.40 -2.34
N ASP A 162 17.80 13.74 -3.38
CA ASP A 162 18.77 12.83 -4.02
C ASP A 162 20.20 13.21 -3.63
N PRO A 163 20.70 12.78 -2.45
CA PRO A 163 22.00 13.21 -1.92
C PRO A 163 23.19 12.58 -2.63
N ILE A 164 22.99 11.49 -3.38
CA ILE A 164 24.07 10.77 -4.06
C ILE A 164 23.97 10.85 -5.60
N GLU A 165 23.06 11.68 -6.11
CA GLU A 165 22.79 11.83 -7.55
C GLU A 165 22.60 10.47 -8.21
N PHE A 166 21.68 9.67 -7.66
CA PHE A 166 21.51 8.29 -8.06
C PHE A 166 20.93 8.18 -9.48
N HIS A 167 21.78 7.74 -10.41
CA HIS A 167 21.40 7.51 -11.80
C HIS A 167 21.22 6.02 -12.10
N LEU A 168 19.99 5.62 -12.40
CA LEU A 168 19.72 4.39 -13.16
C LEU A 168 19.57 4.75 -14.63
N GLU A 169 19.99 3.87 -15.54
CA GLU A 169 19.88 4.07 -16.99
C GLU A 169 18.42 4.28 -17.47
N GLU A 170 17.43 3.87 -16.67
CA GLU A 170 16.01 3.87 -17.04
C GLU A 170 15.15 4.98 -16.39
N GLU A 171 15.49 5.50 -15.20
CA GLU A 171 14.67 6.50 -14.50
C GLU A 171 15.48 7.24 -13.40
N LEU A 172 15.28 8.56 -13.28
CA LEU A 172 15.88 9.37 -12.21
C LEU A 172 15.21 9.09 -10.86
N TYR A 173 15.98 9.09 -9.77
CA TYR A 173 15.42 8.82 -8.44
C TYR A 173 14.32 9.81 -8.04
N LYS A 174 14.50 11.10 -8.40
CA LYS A 174 13.51 12.15 -8.16
C LYS A 174 12.18 11.88 -8.86
N ASP A 175 12.22 11.52 -10.15
CA ASP A 175 11.01 11.23 -10.93
C ASP A 175 10.25 10.04 -10.34
N ARG A 176 11.00 9.06 -9.83
CA ARG A 176 10.45 7.90 -9.13
C ARG A 176 9.76 8.32 -7.83
N ILE A 177 10.38 9.15 -7.00
CA ILE A 177 9.73 9.70 -5.79
C ILE A 177 8.44 10.42 -6.18
N ASP A 178 8.50 11.34 -7.14
CA ASP A 178 7.35 12.14 -7.58
C ASP A 178 6.20 11.26 -8.11
N SER A 179 6.52 10.15 -8.77
CA SER A 179 5.55 9.15 -9.23
C SER A 179 4.84 8.45 -8.07
N TYR A 180 5.58 8.01 -7.04
CA TYR A 180 4.98 7.38 -5.86
C TYR A 180 4.21 8.37 -4.99
N GLN A 181 4.67 9.62 -4.86
CA GLN A 181 3.93 10.68 -4.18
C GLN A 181 2.58 10.93 -4.86
N ARG A 182 2.54 11.06 -6.19
CA ARG A 182 1.28 11.18 -6.95
C ARG A 182 0.37 9.96 -6.81
N LYS A 183 0.94 8.76 -6.81
CA LYS A 183 0.18 7.51 -6.71
C LYS A 183 -0.45 7.29 -5.33
N THR A 184 0.27 7.66 -4.27
CA THR A 184 -0.13 7.36 -2.89
C THR A 184 -0.76 8.55 -2.17
N GLY A 185 -0.49 9.78 -2.63
CA GLY A 185 -0.84 11.01 -1.91
C GLY A 185 0.04 11.28 -0.68
N LEU A 186 1.10 10.48 -0.46
CA LEU A 186 2.01 10.60 0.68
C LEU A 186 3.29 11.32 0.28
N THR A 187 3.91 12.04 1.21
CA THR A 187 5.23 12.64 0.99
C THR A 187 6.37 11.64 1.06
N GLU A 188 6.21 10.58 1.85
CA GLU A 188 7.19 9.50 2.03
C GLU A 188 6.53 8.20 2.54
N ALA A 189 7.29 7.12 2.64
CA ALA A 189 6.84 5.80 3.07
C ALA A 189 6.42 5.64 4.54
N VAL A 190 6.28 6.72 5.31
CA VAL A 190 5.78 6.68 6.69
C VAL A 190 4.96 7.93 7.01
N GLN A 191 3.84 7.71 7.67
CA GLN A 191 3.06 8.75 8.33
C GLN A 191 3.32 8.69 9.83
N THR A 192 3.61 9.82 10.45
CA THR A 192 3.89 9.94 11.88
C THR A 192 3.00 11.00 12.48
N GLY A 193 2.56 10.82 13.72
CA GLY A 193 1.70 11.78 14.38
C GLY A 193 1.30 11.34 15.78
N ILE A 194 0.48 12.19 16.40
CA ILE A 194 -0.14 11.96 17.70
C ILE A 194 -1.61 11.62 17.48
N GLY A 195 -2.15 10.79 18.36
CA GLY A 195 -3.57 10.48 18.36
C GLY A 195 -4.03 9.96 19.70
N ARG A 196 -5.31 9.63 19.80
CA ARG A 196 -5.84 8.89 20.94
C ARG A 196 -6.27 7.51 20.50
N LEU A 197 -6.00 6.50 21.32
CA LEU A 197 -6.48 5.14 21.13
C LEU A 197 -7.31 4.79 22.36
N ASN A 198 -8.63 4.68 22.18
CA ASN A 198 -9.59 4.49 23.29
C ASN A 198 -9.42 5.57 24.39
N GLY A 199 -9.19 6.81 23.98
CA GLY A 199 -8.97 7.97 24.85
C GLY A 199 -7.54 8.13 25.39
N ILE A 200 -6.65 7.14 25.19
CA ILE A 200 -5.26 7.19 25.66
C ILE A 200 -4.40 7.94 24.61
N PRO A 201 -3.71 9.04 24.98
CA PRO A 201 -2.84 9.72 24.03
C PRO A 201 -1.62 8.85 23.70
N ILE A 202 -1.31 8.70 22.42
CA ILE A 202 -0.21 7.90 21.91
C ILE A 202 0.53 8.64 20.80
N ALA A 203 1.82 8.33 20.67
CA ALA A 203 2.59 8.64 19.47
C ALA A 203 2.55 7.42 18.55
N ILE A 204 2.24 7.62 17.26
CA ILE A 204 2.12 6.51 16.30
C ILE A 204 2.84 6.81 14.98
N GLY A 205 3.55 5.81 14.48
CA GLY A 205 4.15 5.79 13.15
C GLY A 205 3.57 4.64 12.33
N VAL A 206 3.09 4.93 11.12
CA VAL A 206 2.49 3.92 10.24
C VAL A 206 3.21 3.95 8.89
N MET A 207 3.97 2.89 8.61
CA MET A 207 4.67 2.74 7.33
C MET A 207 3.70 2.33 6.22
N ASP A 208 4.00 2.77 4.99
CA ASP A 208 3.22 2.43 3.80
C ASP A 208 4.05 1.67 2.76
N PHE A 209 3.74 0.40 2.57
CA PHE A 209 4.42 -0.44 1.59
C PHE A 209 4.16 -0.01 0.14
N GLN A 210 3.07 0.70 -0.13
CA GLN A 210 2.76 1.17 -1.49
C GLN A 210 3.75 2.25 -1.95
N PHE A 211 4.35 2.99 -1.02
CA PHE A 211 5.38 3.98 -1.32
C PHE A 211 6.73 3.27 -1.46
N MET A 212 7.08 2.93 -2.70
CA MET A 212 8.37 2.31 -3.05
C MET A 212 8.73 1.08 -2.18
N GLY A 213 7.74 0.26 -1.83
CA GLY A 213 7.96 -0.93 -1.00
C GLY A 213 8.22 -0.63 0.47
N GLY A 214 7.83 0.54 0.98
CA GLY A 214 8.02 0.89 2.37
C GLY A 214 9.49 1.03 2.77
N SER A 215 10.40 1.22 1.80
CA SER A 215 11.84 1.13 2.09
C SER A 215 12.29 2.33 2.91
N MET A 216 13.10 2.06 3.94
CA MET A 216 13.58 3.09 4.85
C MET A 216 14.73 3.89 4.23
N GLY A 217 14.47 5.17 3.93
CA GLY A 217 15.47 6.19 3.59
C GLY A 217 15.62 7.24 4.68
N SER A 218 16.32 8.33 4.40
CA SER A 218 16.68 9.38 5.37
C SER A 218 15.46 10.06 5.98
N VAL A 219 14.42 10.32 5.18
CA VAL A 219 13.17 10.96 5.67
C VAL A 219 12.37 10.02 6.56
N VAL A 220 12.27 8.73 6.18
CA VAL A 220 11.64 7.72 7.05
C VAL A 220 12.37 7.65 8.40
N GLY A 221 13.71 7.65 8.35
CA GLY A 221 14.57 7.67 9.52
C GLY A 221 14.33 8.90 10.41
N GLU A 222 14.38 10.10 9.83
CA GLU A 222 14.14 11.37 10.53
C GLU A 222 12.73 11.44 11.14
N LYS A 223 11.67 11.13 10.39
CA LYS A 223 10.29 11.15 10.89
C LYS A 223 10.10 10.24 12.10
N ILE A 224 10.60 9.01 12.02
CA ILE A 224 10.50 8.06 13.13
C ILE A 224 11.33 8.54 14.32
N THR A 225 12.54 9.04 14.11
CA THR A 225 13.36 9.60 15.21
C THR A 225 12.68 10.77 15.90
N ARG A 226 12.12 11.73 15.16
CA ARG A 226 11.38 12.86 15.73
C ARG A 226 10.15 12.43 16.51
N LEU A 227 9.41 11.45 15.99
CA LEU A 227 8.27 10.87 16.69
C LEU A 227 8.70 10.27 18.04
N ILE A 228 9.80 9.50 18.06
CA ILE A 228 10.34 8.91 19.30
C ILE A 228 10.77 10.01 20.27
N GLU A 229 11.54 11.00 19.82
CA GLU A 229 11.98 12.11 20.67
C GLU A 229 10.81 12.91 21.24
N TYR A 230 9.77 13.15 20.43
CA TYR A 230 8.55 13.79 20.88
C TYR A 230 7.83 12.93 21.94
N ALA A 231 7.67 11.63 21.69
CA ALA A 231 7.08 10.69 22.63
C ALA A 231 7.87 10.63 23.96
N THR A 232 9.21 10.65 23.88
CA THR A 232 10.13 10.75 25.04
C THR A 232 9.84 12.00 25.87
N ASN A 233 9.70 13.15 25.21
CA ASN A 233 9.50 14.45 25.87
C ASN A 233 8.09 14.59 26.48
N GLN A 234 7.07 14.03 25.82
CA GLN A 234 5.68 14.08 26.26
C GLN A 234 5.27 12.88 27.12
N PHE A 235 6.18 11.93 27.38
CA PHE A 235 5.93 10.68 28.10
C PHE A 235 4.75 9.87 27.53
N LEU A 236 4.66 9.82 26.20
CA LEU A 236 3.61 9.11 25.48
C LEU A 236 4.05 7.68 25.15
N PRO A 237 3.15 6.68 25.22
CA PRO A 237 3.37 5.38 24.60
C PRO A 237 3.59 5.53 23.09
N LEU A 238 4.46 4.68 22.55
CA LEU A 238 4.85 4.69 21.14
C LEU A 238 4.36 3.42 20.46
N ILE A 239 3.71 3.57 19.31
CA ILE A 239 3.30 2.44 18.46
C ILE A 239 3.88 2.65 17.07
N ILE A 240 4.60 1.67 16.53
CA ILE A 240 5.07 1.72 15.13
C ILE A 240 4.55 0.52 14.36
N VAL A 241 3.75 0.78 13.33
CA VAL A 241 3.29 -0.23 12.37
C VAL A 241 4.30 -0.31 11.23
N CYS A 242 5.06 -1.41 11.21
CA CYS A 242 6.12 -1.65 10.25
C CYS A 242 5.59 -2.34 8.99
N ALA A 243 5.98 -1.83 7.83
CA ALA A 243 5.72 -2.41 6.53
C ALA A 243 6.86 -1.98 5.59
N SER A 244 7.78 -2.88 5.26
CA SER A 244 8.98 -2.54 4.50
C SER A 244 9.59 -3.73 3.76
N GLY A 245 10.13 -3.44 2.56
CA GLY A 245 10.98 -4.34 1.79
C GLY A 245 12.47 -4.22 2.10
N GLY A 246 12.88 -3.30 2.99
CA GLY A 246 14.27 -3.11 3.40
C GLY A 246 14.75 -1.65 3.42
N ALA A 247 16.05 -1.45 3.28
CA ALA A 247 16.66 -0.11 3.22
C ALA A 247 16.57 0.47 1.80
N ARG A 248 16.45 1.80 1.69
CA ARG A 248 16.39 2.53 0.43
C ARG A 248 17.75 2.55 -0.26
N MET A 249 17.96 1.68 -1.24
CA MET A 249 19.25 1.57 -1.95
C MET A 249 19.65 2.87 -2.66
N GLN A 250 18.68 3.68 -3.08
CA GLN A 250 18.90 4.94 -3.80
C GLN A 250 19.57 6.03 -2.95
N GLU A 251 19.61 5.87 -1.63
CA GLU A 251 20.35 6.78 -0.73
C GLU A 251 21.61 6.10 -0.13
N GLY A 252 21.90 4.86 -0.55
CA GLY A 252 23.11 4.14 -0.17
C GLY A 252 23.30 3.98 1.34
N SER A 253 24.45 4.42 1.84
CA SER A 253 24.83 4.30 3.26
C SER A 253 23.96 5.13 4.19
N LEU A 254 23.32 6.21 3.71
CA LEU A 254 22.44 7.05 4.52
C LEU A 254 21.24 6.25 5.02
N SER A 255 20.68 5.38 4.19
CA SER A 255 19.60 4.46 4.56
C SER A 255 20.01 3.45 5.63
N LEU A 256 21.24 2.93 5.53
CA LEU A 256 21.77 2.00 6.53
C LEU A 256 21.94 2.70 7.89
N MET A 257 22.42 3.94 7.90
CA MET A 257 22.62 4.71 9.13
C MET A 257 21.32 5.03 9.86
N GLN A 258 20.17 5.06 9.16
CA GLN A 258 18.88 5.25 9.83
C GLN A 258 18.56 4.14 10.83
N MET A 259 19.05 2.91 10.62
CA MET A 259 18.93 1.83 11.60
C MET A 259 19.58 2.22 12.93
N ALA A 260 20.81 2.70 12.89
CA ALA A 260 21.55 3.10 14.09
C ALA A 260 20.91 4.32 14.76
N LYS A 261 20.48 5.29 13.96
CA LYS A 261 19.82 6.51 14.44
C LYS A 261 18.53 6.21 15.20
N ILE A 262 17.61 5.47 14.60
CA ILE A 262 16.33 5.12 15.24
C ILE A 262 16.58 4.26 16.48
N SER A 263 17.46 3.26 16.39
CA SER A 263 17.79 2.41 17.55
C SER A 263 18.40 3.21 18.71
N SER A 264 19.20 4.23 18.42
CA SER A 264 19.75 5.12 19.46
C SER A 264 18.67 5.94 20.15
N ALA A 265 17.69 6.46 19.40
CA ALA A 265 16.57 7.19 19.98
C ALA A 265 15.67 6.27 20.82
N LEU A 266 15.39 5.05 20.33
CA LEU A 266 14.64 4.03 21.07
C LEU A 266 15.35 3.58 22.34
N TYR A 267 16.68 3.46 22.32
CA TYR A 267 17.47 3.13 23.50
C TYR A 267 17.24 4.14 24.64
N ASP A 268 17.26 5.45 24.35
CA ASP A 268 16.97 6.49 25.33
C ASP A 268 15.51 6.41 25.83
N TYR A 269 14.56 6.26 24.89
CA TYR A 269 13.13 6.13 25.18
C TYR A 269 12.82 4.95 26.13
N GLN A 270 13.34 3.76 25.84
CA GLN A 270 13.06 2.55 26.61
C GLN A 270 13.89 2.47 27.90
N LEU A 271 15.18 2.77 27.88
CA LEU A 271 16.05 2.52 29.05
C LEU A 271 16.13 3.70 30.01
N ASN A 272 16.28 4.92 29.48
CA ASN A 272 16.44 6.10 30.32
C ASN A 272 15.08 6.64 30.79
N LYS A 273 14.04 6.59 29.94
CA LYS A 273 12.68 7.03 30.31
C LYS A 273 11.73 5.91 30.72
N LYS A 274 12.01 4.65 30.38
CA LYS A 274 11.15 3.49 30.70
C LYS A 274 9.73 3.63 30.15
N LEU A 275 9.62 4.18 28.95
CA LEU A 275 8.36 4.34 28.23
C LEU A 275 8.08 3.11 27.38
N PHE A 276 6.79 2.86 27.11
CA PHE A 276 6.31 1.66 26.44
C PHE A 276 6.36 1.81 24.92
N TYR A 277 6.99 0.86 24.22
CA TYR A 277 7.07 0.78 22.77
C TYR A 277 6.45 -0.52 22.26
N LEU A 278 5.45 -0.40 21.39
CA LEU A 278 4.82 -1.51 20.67
C LEU A 278 5.21 -1.49 19.19
N SER A 279 5.81 -2.59 18.71
CA SER A 279 6.13 -2.78 17.29
C SER A 279 5.13 -3.73 16.63
N ILE A 280 4.38 -3.23 15.65
CA ILE A 280 3.41 -4.04 14.89
C ILE A 280 3.99 -4.39 13.53
N LEU A 281 4.44 -5.63 13.39
CA LEU A 281 5.02 -6.13 12.14
C LEU A 281 3.91 -6.56 11.17
N THR A 282 3.80 -5.88 10.04
CA THR A 282 2.85 -6.24 8.98
C THR A 282 3.56 -6.85 7.77
N SER A 283 2.80 -7.57 6.93
CA SER A 283 3.39 -8.22 5.76
C SER A 283 3.51 -7.26 4.57
N PRO A 284 4.69 -7.13 3.95
CA PRO A 284 5.99 -7.65 4.38
C PRO A 284 6.73 -6.68 5.32
N THR A 285 7.54 -7.21 6.23
CA THR A 285 8.56 -6.45 6.98
C THR A 285 9.88 -7.19 6.91
N THR A 286 10.82 -6.67 6.12
CA THR A 286 12.11 -7.32 5.83
C THR A 286 13.30 -6.37 5.99
N GLY A 287 14.51 -6.92 5.96
CA GLY A 287 15.76 -6.17 5.86
C GLY A 287 16.03 -5.25 7.05
N GLY A 288 16.45 -4.01 6.75
CA GLY A 288 16.91 -3.05 7.76
C GLY A 288 15.85 -2.70 8.80
N VAL A 289 14.57 -2.66 8.44
CA VAL A 289 13.48 -2.37 9.38
C VAL A 289 13.32 -3.51 10.39
N THR A 290 13.26 -4.76 9.92
CA THR A 290 13.22 -5.94 10.79
C THR A 290 14.45 -6.04 11.68
N ALA A 291 15.63 -5.70 11.16
CA ALA A 291 16.90 -5.76 11.89
C ALA A 291 17.15 -4.54 12.81
N SER A 292 16.19 -3.62 12.95
CA SER A 292 16.29 -2.45 13.81
C SER A 292 15.01 -2.25 14.63
N PHE A 293 14.33 -1.11 14.48
CA PHE A 293 13.18 -0.72 15.30
C PHE A 293 12.01 -1.70 15.23
N GLY A 294 11.87 -2.47 14.14
CA GLY A 294 10.81 -3.45 14.00
C GLY A 294 10.85 -4.59 15.03
N MET A 295 12.03 -4.93 15.57
CA MET A 295 12.21 -6.10 16.47
C MET A 295 12.67 -5.76 17.88
N VAL A 296 12.74 -4.47 18.23
CA VAL A 296 13.16 -4.00 19.56
C VAL A 296 12.00 -3.37 20.35
N GLY A 297 10.76 -3.73 19.98
CA GLY A 297 9.57 -3.43 20.79
C GLY A 297 9.65 -4.07 22.17
N ASP A 298 9.01 -3.43 23.16
CA ASP A 298 8.72 -4.11 24.41
C ASP A 298 7.73 -5.27 24.19
N ILE A 299 6.84 -5.08 23.19
CA ILE A 299 5.90 -6.07 22.64
C ILE A 299 5.97 -6.04 21.12
#